data_AF-A0A925JBU1-F1
#
_entry.id   AF-A0A925JBU1-F1
#
_cell.length_a   1.000
_cell.length_b   1.000
_cell.length_c   1.000
_cell.angle_alpha   90.00
_cell.angle_beta   90.00
_cell.angle_gamma   90.00
#
_symmetry.space_group_name_H-M   'P 1'
#
loop_
_entity.id
_entity.type
_entity.pdbx_description
1 polymer ?
#
loop_
_entity_poly.entity_id
_entity_poly.type
_entity_poly.pdbx_seq_one_letter_code
_entity_poly.pdbx_strand_id
1 'polypeptide(L)'
;MQQVLNIQDRTQAFLKFLIFFVITTLIVIGAIFYNYRLPSKENARLKQEVETNRLQESNQEKFLTEMQLAVILLDSIKADIPNVEQISSQFKTKADLLDKLKDGSGPTYTKINSVTLQKLMELYDAKRSGIDLRKKVKDLEVAAAEGLRYKDEADRLRNTQFTN
;
A
#
# COMPACT_ATOMS: atom_id res chain seq x y z
N MET A 1 29.89 83.80 -29.86
CA MET A 1 28.51 83.73 -30.35
C MET A 1 28.34 82.42 -31.10
N GLN A 2 27.47 81.53 -30.65
CA GLN A 2 26.74 80.53 -31.45
C GLN A 2 25.80 79.79 -30.49
N GLN A 3 24.90 80.57 -29.90
CA GLN A 3 23.60 80.04 -29.55
C GLN A 3 22.77 79.99 -30.83
N VAL A 4 21.72 79.18 -30.81
CA VAL A 4 20.71 79.00 -31.86
C VAL A 4 21.19 78.13 -33.03
N LEU A 5 20.88 76.82 -32.98
CA LEU A 5 19.87 76.18 -33.85
C LEU A 5 19.96 74.64 -33.71
N ASN A 6 19.45 74.04 -32.62
CA ASN A 6 19.05 72.64 -32.70
C ASN A 6 18.04 72.17 -31.65
N ILE A 7 16.93 72.92 -31.53
CA ILE A 7 15.80 72.50 -30.69
C ILE A 7 15.21 71.19 -31.22
N GLN A 8 15.21 70.99 -32.55
CA GLN A 8 14.69 69.77 -33.17
C GLN A 8 15.50 68.51 -32.80
N ASP A 9 16.84 68.54 -32.88
CA ASP A 9 17.64 67.38 -32.48
C ASP A 9 17.60 67.13 -30.98
N ARG A 10 17.50 68.17 -30.16
CA ARG A 10 17.28 68.02 -28.70
C ARG A 10 15.95 67.35 -28.40
N THR A 11 14.90 67.71 -29.14
CA THR A 11 13.56 67.13 -28.95
C THR A 11 13.52 65.68 -29.44
N GLN A 12 14.18 65.35 -30.56
CA GLN A 12 14.30 63.97 -31.03
C GLN A 12 15.13 63.10 -30.10
N ALA A 13 16.25 63.61 -29.58
CA ALA A 13 17.08 62.89 -28.61
C ALA A 13 16.30 62.64 -27.31
N PHE A 14 15.54 63.63 -26.83
CA PHE A 14 14.67 63.49 -25.67
C PHE A 14 13.54 62.48 -25.92
N LEU A 15 12.90 62.48 -27.09
CA LEU A 15 11.84 61.54 -27.42
C LEU A 15 12.38 60.10 -27.51
N LYS A 16 13.55 59.90 -28.11
CA LYS A 16 14.23 58.59 -28.14
C LYS A 16 14.57 58.11 -26.73
N PHE A 17 15.08 59.00 -25.87
CA PHE A 17 15.34 58.70 -24.46
C PHE A 17 14.06 58.33 -23.72
N LEU A 18 12.98 59.09 -23.90
CA LEU A 18 11.69 58.85 -23.25
C LEU A 18 11.10 57.49 -23.66
N ILE A 19 11.14 57.15 -24.94
CA ILE A 19 10.69 55.84 -25.43
C ILE A 19 11.53 54.72 -24.82
N PHE A 20 12.86 54.88 -24.81
CA PHE A 20 13.76 53.87 -24.24
C PHE A 20 13.55 53.71 -22.73
N PHE A 21 13.30 54.81 -22.03
CA PHE A 21 13.01 54.83 -20.60
C PHE A 21 11.68 54.14 -20.28
N VAL A 22 10.63 54.39 -21.06
CA VAL A 22 9.34 53.73 -20.89
C VAL A 22 9.45 52.23 -21.16
N ILE A 23 10.13 51.84 -22.24
CA ILE A 23 10.32 50.42 -22.60
C ILE A 23 11.10 49.70 -21.49
N THR A 24 12.24 50.25 -21.05
CA THR A 24 13.04 49.63 -19.99
C THR A 24 12.28 49.56 -18.67
N THR A 25 11.52 50.61 -18.31
CA THR A 25 10.66 50.60 -17.12
C THR A 25 9.58 49.50 -17.20
N LEU A 26 8.92 49.34 -18.35
CA LEU A 26 7.93 48.27 -18.54
C LEU A 26 8.55 46.88 -18.44
N ILE A 27 9.76 46.68 -18.97
CA ILE A 27 10.50 45.41 -18.83
C ILE A 27 10.82 45.13 -17.36
N VAL A 28 11.30 46.13 -16.62
CA VAL A 28 11.60 45.99 -15.18
C VAL A 28 10.35 45.67 -14.37
N ILE A 29 9.25 46.39 -14.60
CA ILE A 29 7.96 46.13 -13.93
C ILE A 29 7.46 44.71 -14.28
N GLY A 30 7.56 44.30 -15.54
CA GLY A 30 7.19 42.96 -16.00
C GLY A 30 8.02 41.87 -15.32
N ALA A 31 9.33 42.08 -15.19
CA ALA A 31 10.23 41.16 -14.52
C ALA A 31 9.90 41.04 -13.01
N ILE A 32 9.64 42.16 -12.34
CA ILE A 32 9.19 42.16 -10.94
C ILE A 32 7.86 41.41 -10.81
N PHE A 33 6.89 41.70 -11.67
CA PHE A 33 5.58 41.05 -11.62
C PHE A 33 5.66 39.53 -11.82
N TYR A 34 6.49 39.06 -12.76
CA TYR A 34 6.76 37.63 -12.96
C TYR A 34 7.41 37.01 -11.72
N ASN A 35 8.40 37.69 -11.14
CA ASN A 35 9.12 37.21 -9.96
C ASN A 35 8.21 37.07 -8.73
N TYR A 36 7.18 37.90 -8.58
CA TYR A 36 6.24 37.79 -7.46
C TYR A 36 5.12 36.77 -7.68
N ARG A 37 4.67 36.55 -8.93
CA ARG A 37 3.51 35.69 -9.20
C ARG A 37 3.87 34.20 -9.37
N LEU A 38 5.09 33.89 -9.82
CA LEU A 38 5.58 32.50 -9.90
C LEU A 38 5.64 31.81 -8.53
N PRO A 39 6.25 32.40 -7.49
CA PRO A 39 6.36 31.76 -6.17
C PRO A 39 5.01 31.43 -5.55
N SER A 40 3.97 32.24 -5.80
CA SER A 40 2.64 31.98 -5.27
C SER A 40 1.99 30.73 -5.88
N LYS A 41 2.11 30.55 -7.21
CA LYS A 41 1.59 29.37 -7.90
C LYS A 41 2.37 28.11 -7.58
N GLU A 42 3.70 28.21 -7.55
CA GLU A 42 4.57 27.09 -7.18
C GLU A 42 4.33 26.66 -5.73
N ASN A 43 4.26 27.61 -4.79
CA ASN A 43 3.95 27.28 -3.39
C ASN A 43 2.56 26.66 -3.23
N ALA A 44 1.57 27.09 -4.01
CA ALA A 44 0.24 26.46 -3.98
C ALA A 44 0.29 25.01 -4.47
N ARG A 45 1.01 24.75 -5.57
CA ARG A 45 1.19 23.39 -6.10
C ARG A 45 1.99 22.51 -5.15
N LEU A 46 3.08 23.04 -4.59
CA LEU A 46 3.91 22.34 -3.61
C LEU A 46 3.12 21.99 -2.35
N LYS A 47 2.27 22.89 -1.84
CA LYS A 47 1.37 22.59 -0.72
C LYS A 47 0.41 21.45 -1.06
N GLN A 48 -0.17 21.46 -2.26
CA GLN A 48 -1.07 20.39 -2.69
C GLN A 48 -0.35 19.04 -2.81
N GLU A 49 0.86 19.03 -3.38
CA GLU A 49 1.70 17.83 -3.47
C GLU A 49 2.06 17.30 -2.07
N VAL A 50 2.44 18.18 -1.14
CA VAL A 50 2.75 17.81 0.26
C VAL A 50 1.54 17.21 0.96
N GLU A 51 0.37 17.82 0.84
CA GLU A 51 -0.85 17.29 1.46
C GLU A 51 -1.27 15.94 0.85
N THR A 52 -1.10 15.78 -0.47
CA THR A 52 -1.36 14.50 -1.14
C THR A 52 -0.39 13.41 -0.65
N ASN A 53 0.90 13.74 -0.54
CA ASN A 53 1.91 12.81 -0.04
C ASN A 53 1.64 12.43 1.42
N ARG A 54 1.29 13.39 2.29
CA ARG A 54 0.91 13.12 3.68
C ARG A 54 -0.28 12.18 3.79
N LEU A 55 -1.29 12.36 2.93
CA LEU A 55 -2.44 11.46 2.88
C LEU A 55 -2.04 10.05 2.45
N GLN A 56 -1.18 9.93 1.43
CA GLN A 56 -0.65 8.65 0.96
C GLN A 56 0.17 7.94 2.04
N GLU A 57 1.06 8.68 2.73
CA GLU A 57 1.87 8.17 3.84
C GLU A 57 0.98 7.69 4.99
N SER A 58 -0.03 8.48 5.39
CA SER A 58 -0.94 8.08 6.47
C SER A 58 -1.74 6.82 6.12
N ASN A 59 -2.20 6.70 4.87
CA ASN A 59 -2.89 5.49 4.42
C ASN A 59 -1.94 4.29 4.38
N GLN A 60 -0.68 4.50 4.01
CA GLN A 60 0.33 3.46 4.01
C GLN A 60 0.68 2.99 5.42
N GLU A 61 0.82 3.90 6.38
CA GLU A 61 1.05 3.55 7.78
C GLU A 61 -0.09 2.67 8.33
N LYS A 62 -1.34 3.04 8.06
CA LYS A 62 -2.51 2.24 8.46
C LYS A 62 -2.46 0.85 7.82
N PHE A 63 -2.17 0.77 6.52
CA PHE A 63 -2.02 -0.52 5.85
C PHE A 63 -0.94 -1.38 6.51
N LEU A 64 0.24 -0.80 6.80
CA LEU A 64 1.35 -1.52 7.43
C LEU A 64 1.02 -1.99 8.86
N THR A 65 0.33 -1.17 9.66
CA THR A 65 -0.10 -1.56 11.00
C THR A 65 -1.08 -2.74 10.95
N GLU A 66 -2.09 -2.66 10.10
CA GLU A 66 -3.08 -3.74 9.97
C GLU A 66 -2.45 -5.01 9.39
N MET A 67 -1.46 -4.86 8.51
CA MET A 67 -0.69 -5.94 7.94
C MET A 67 0.13 -6.68 9.00
N GLN A 68 0.81 -5.95 9.88
CA GLN A 68 1.54 -6.55 11.00
C GLN A 68 0.61 -7.34 11.93
N LEU A 69 -0.57 -6.80 12.25
CA LEU A 69 -1.57 -7.50 13.05
C LEU A 69 -2.07 -8.76 12.35
N ALA A 70 -2.30 -8.70 11.04
CA ALA A 70 -2.71 -9.86 10.25
C ALA A 70 -1.63 -10.96 10.23
N VAL A 71 -0.35 -10.60 10.14
CA VAL A 71 0.77 -11.55 10.25
C VAL A 71 0.81 -12.23 11.62
N ILE A 72 0.65 -11.48 12.70
CA ILE A 72 0.62 -12.03 14.07
C ILE A 72 -0.53 -13.04 14.23
N LEU A 73 -1.71 -12.71 13.69
CA LEU A 73 -2.85 -13.63 13.69
C LEU A 73 -2.56 -14.87 12.84
N LEU A 74 -1.99 -14.70 11.65
CA LEU A 74 -1.59 -15.80 10.78
C LEU A 74 -0.61 -16.73 11.49
N ASP A 75 0.41 -16.21 12.17
CA ASP A 75 1.40 -16.99 12.92
C ASP A 75 0.76 -17.78 14.07
N SER A 76 -0.28 -17.22 14.67
CA SER A 76 -1.04 -17.83 15.76
C SER A 76 -1.96 -18.97 15.32
N ILE A 77 -2.32 -19.08 14.04
CA ILE A 77 -3.14 -20.20 13.53
C ILE A 77 -2.32 -21.50 13.57
N LYS A 78 -2.63 -22.40 14.51
CA LYS A 78 -1.96 -23.70 14.68
C LYS A 78 -2.98 -24.77 15.05
N ALA A 79 -2.85 -25.99 14.53
CA ALA A 79 -3.83 -27.08 14.71
C ALA A 79 -4.19 -27.39 16.18
N ASP A 80 -3.25 -27.19 17.10
CA ASP A 80 -3.35 -27.64 18.49
C ASP A 80 -3.96 -26.60 19.44
N ILE A 81 -4.44 -25.45 18.91
CA ILE A 81 -5.01 -24.38 19.72
C ILE A 81 -6.56 -24.42 19.65
N PRO A 82 -7.29 -24.38 20.78
CA PRO A 82 -8.75 -24.46 20.79
C PRO A 82 -9.49 -23.36 20.02
N ASN A 83 -8.87 -22.19 19.82
CA ASN A 83 -9.51 -20.99 19.27
C ASN A 83 -9.11 -20.67 17.81
N VAL A 84 -8.62 -21.65 17.05
CA VAL A 84 -8.17 -21.47 15.65
C VAL A 84 -9.22 -20.83 14.74
N GLU A 85 -10.51 -21.19 14.89
CA GLU A 85 -11.59 -20.60 14.09
C GLU A 85 -11.80 -19.11 14.41
N GLN A 86 -11.71 -18.74 15.69
CA GLN A 86 -11.81 -17.34 16.10
C GLN A 86 -10.63 -16.52 15.54
N ILE A 87 -9.41 -17.03 15.65
CA ILE A 87 -8.21 -16.37 15.10
C ILE A 87 -8.34 -16.26 13.57
N SER A 88 -8.83 -17.30 12.92
CA SER A 88 -9.08 -17.30 11.46
C SER A 88 -10.11 -16.26 11.06
N SER A 89 -11.18 -16.08 11.83
CA SER A 89 -12.16 -15.03 11.60
C SER A 89 -11.55 -13.65 11.77
N GLN A 90 -10.75 -13.43 12.81
CA GLN A 90 -10.05 -12.16 13.03
C GLN A 90 -9.08 -11.84 11.90
N PHE A 91 -8.34 -12.84 11.41
CA PHE A 91 -7.46 -12.69 10.26
C PHE A 91 -8.24 -12.23 9.02
N LYS A 92 -9.38 -12.86 8.71
CA LYS A 92 -10.23 -12.46 7.58
C LYS A 92 -10.72 -11.03 7.70
N THR A 93 -11.16 -10.61 8.89
CA THR A 93 -11.55 -9.20 9.13
C THR A 93 -10.40 -8.24 8.84
N LYS A 94 -9.16 -8.61 9.20
CA LYS A 94 -7.96 -7.81 8.88
C LYS A 94 -7.65 -7.82 7.38
N ALA A 95 -7.78 -8.96 6.71
CA ALA A 95 -7.62 -9.07 5.27
C ALA A 95 -8.61 -8.18 4.50
N ASP A 96 -9.88 -8.15 4.91
CA ASP A 96 -10.91 -7.28 4.32
C ASP A 96 -10.60 -5.79 4.52
N LEU A 97 -10.02 -5.44 5.67
CA LEU A 97 -9.58 -4.07 5.93
C LEU A 97 -8.37 -3.69 5.06
N LEU A 98 -7.41 -4.59 4.91
CA LEU A 98 -6.26 -4.42 4.03
C LEU A 98 -6.67 -4.26 2.57
N ASP A 99 -7.68 -5.01 2.12
CA ASP A 99 -8.21 -4.89 0.75
C ASP A 99 -8.81 -3.50 0.50
N LYS A 100 -9.49 -2.91 1.49
CA LYS A 100 -10.01 -1.54 1.41
C LYS A 100 -8.90 -0.47 1.45
N LEU A 101 -7.82 -0.73 2.19
CA LEU A 101 -6.72 0.22 2.36
C LEU A 101 -5.72 0.21 1.20
N LYS A 102 -5.64 -0.89 0.43
CA LYS A 102 -4.60 -1.08 -0.59
C LYS A 102 -4.55 0.03 -1.65
N ASP A 103 -5.70 0.62 -2.00
CA ASP A 103 -5.81 1.64 -3.05
C ASP A 103 -5.58 3.08 -2.53
N GLY A 104 -5.56 3.29 -1.21
CA GLY A 104 -5.50 4.63 -0.59
C GLY A 104 -4.10 5.27 -0.58
N SER A 105 -3.05 4.51 -0.81
CA SER A 105 -1.65 4.96 -0.65
C SER A 105 -1.03 5.50 -1.94
N GLY A 106 -1.77 5.53 -3.07
CA GLY A 106 -1.26 5.97 -4.36
C GLY A 106 -0.63 4.84 -5.21
N PRO A 107 -0.37 5.08 -6.51
CA PRO A 107 -0.18 4.01 -7.51
C PRO A 107 0.95 3.03 -7.19
N THR A 108 2.09 3.54 -6.73
CA THR A 108 3.26 2.73 -6.38
C THR A 108 2.96 1.79 -5.21
N TYR A 109 2.39 2.34 -4.14
CA TYR A 109 2.06 1.56 -2.95
C TYR A 109 0.92 0.59 -3.22
N THR A 110 -0.08 0.97 -4.02
CA THR A 110 -1.19 0.08 -4.38
C THR A 110 -0.74 -1.23 -5.00
N LYS A 111 0.23 -1.17 -5.92
CA LYS A 111 0.80 -2.37 -6.53
C LYS A 111 1.48 -3.26 -5.49
N ILE A 112 2.29 -2.67 -4.62
CA ILE A 112 3.00 -3.39 -3.55
C ILE A 112 2.00 -4.01 -2.57
N ASN A 113 1.08 -3.21 -2.04
CA ASN A 113 0.06 -3.61 -1.09
C ASN A 113 -0.80 -4.76 -1.63
N SER A 114 -1.19 -4.69 -2.91
CA SER A 114 -1.97 -5.75 -3.56
C SER A 114 -1.21 -7.08 -3.62
N VAL A 115 0.07 -7.04 -4.01
CA VAL A 115 0.91 -8.25 -4.07
C VAL A 115 1.17 -8.81 -2.66
N THR A 116 1.44 -7.94 -1.68
CA THR A 116 1.65 -8.36 -0.29
C THR A 116 0.39 -8.99 0.31
N LEU A 117 -0.78 -8.39 0.09
CA LEU A 117 -2.05 -8.95 0.55
C LEU A 117 -2.34 -10.30 -0.12
N GLN A 118 -2.12 -10.40 -1.44
CA GLN A 118 -2.28 -11.66 -2.16
C GLN A 118 -1.40 -12.75 -1.56
N LYS A 119 -0.11 -12.48 -1.32
CA LYS A 119 0.80 -13.45 -0.71
C LYS A 119 0.41 -13.82 0.71
N LEU A 120 -0.10 -12.88 1.49
CA LEU A 120 -0.63 -13.17 2.83
C LEU A 120 -1.81 -14.14 2.78
N MET A 121 -2.73 -13.93 1.84
CA MET A 121 -3.89 -14.81 1.64
C MET A 121 -3.47 -16.21 1.18
N GLU A 122 -2.51 -16.30 0.24
CA GLU A 122 -1.94 -17.59 -0.17
C GLU A 122 -1.32 -18.36 1.01
N LEU A 123 -0.59 -17.67 1.90
CA LEU A 123 -0.01 -18.26 3.10
C LEU A 123 -1.09 -18.73 4.10
N TYR A 124 -2.16 -17.95 4.26
CA TYR A 124 -3.30 -18.34 5.09
C TYR A 124 -3.96 -19.61 4.57
N ASP A 125 -4.23 -19.70 3.27
CA ASP A 125 -4.85 -20.86 2.65
C ASP A 125 -3.95 -22.10 2.76
N ALA A 126 -2.65 -21.94 2.50
CA ALA A 126 -1.67 -23.00 2.68
C ALA A 126 -1.63 -23.51 4.13
N LYS A 127 -1.68 -22.61 5.11
CA LYS A 127 -1.67 -22.97 6.53
C LYS A 127 -2.94 -23.71 6.94
N ARG A 128 -4.12 -23.27 6.46
CA ARG A 128 -5.40 -23.95 6.73
C ARG A 128 -5.46 -25.32 6.08
N SER A 129 -4.99 -25.45 4.84
CA SER A 129 -4.85 -26.74 4.17
C SER A 129 -3.95 -27.70 4.96
N GLY A 130 -2.81 -27.21 5.48
CA GLY A 130 -1.91 -28.00 6.32
C GLY A 130 -2.54 -28.47 7.63
N ILE A 131 -3.42 -27.67 8.24
CA ILE A 131 -4.18 -28.06 9.44
C ILE A 131 -5.19 -29.16 9.11
N ASP A 132 -5.96 -29.00 8.02
CA ASP A 132 -6.94 -29.99 7.57
C ASP A 132 -6.28 -31.34 7.22
N LEU A 133 -5.16 -31.29 6.51
CA LEU A 133 -4.35 -32.47 6.19
C LEU A 133 -3.88 -33.19 7.45
N ARG A 134 -3.37 -32.45 8.46
CA ARG A 134 -2.95 -33.04 9.73
C ARG A 134 -4.10 -33.74 10.46
N LYS A 135 -5.29 -33.14 10.44
CA LYS A 135 -6.49 -33.76 11.03
C LYS A 135 -6.84 -35.07 10.31
N LYS A 136 -6.87 -35.05 8.98
CA LYS A 136 -7.11 -36.26 8.16
C LYS A 136 -6.08 -37.35 8.41
N VAL A 137 -4.80 -37.01 8.54
CA VAL A 137 -3.73 -37.98 8.88
C VAL A 137 -4.01 -38.62 10.23
N LYS A 138 -4.38 -37.84 11.25
CA LYS A 138 -4.72 -38.36 12.58
C LYS A 138 -5.94 -39.29 12.55
N ASP A 139 -6.98 -38.91 11.80
CA ASP A 139 -8.19 -39.74 11.64
C ASP A 139 -7.85 -41.08 10.93
N LEU A 140 -6.97 -41.05 9.93
CA LEU A 140 -6.47 -42.25 9.24
C LEU A 140 -5.61 -43.14 10.15
N GLU A 141 -4.76 -42.57 11.00
CA GLU A 141 -3.97 -43.32 11.99
C GLU A 141 -4.88 -44.08 12.97
N VAL A 142 -5.95 -43.44 13.44
CA VAL A 142 -6.96 -44.08 14.30
C VAL A 142 -7.68 -45.20 13.56
N ALA A 143 -8.16 -44.95 12.34
CA ALA A 143 -8.85 -45.96 11.53
C ALA A 143 -7.94 -47.16 11.19
N ALA A 144 -6.65 -46.92 10.92
CA ALA A 144 -5.68 -47.99 10.67
C ALA A 144 -5.43 -48.83 11.94
N ALA A 145 -5.34 -48.20 13.11
CA ALA A 145 -5.22 -48.90 14.37
C ALA A 145 -6.46 -49.77 14.67
N GLU A 146 -7.67 -49.27 14.41
CA GLU A 146 -8.91 -50.05 14.53
C GLU A 146 -8.95 -51.22 13.54
N GLY A 147 -8.55 -51.01 12.28
CA GLY A 147 -8.46 -52.06 11.27
C GLY A 147 -7.52 -53.20 11.66
N LEU A 148 -6.37 -52.88 12.28
CA LEU A 148 -5.47 -53.89 12.84
C LEU A 148 -6.12 -54.69 13.96
N ARG A 149 -6.88 -54.04 14.85
CA ARG A 149 -7.61 -54.73 15.94
C ARG A 149 -8.66 -55.70 15.40
N TYR A 150 -9.44 -55.30 14.39
CA TYR A 150 -10.42 -56.18 13.77
C TYR A 150 -9.75 -57.39 13.08
N LYS A 151 -8.59 -57.18 12.45
CA LYS A 151 -7.82 -58.28 11.85
C LYS A 151 -7.34 -59.28 12.90
N ASP A 152 -6.76 -58.79 13.99
CA ASP A 152 -6.31 -59.65 15.10
C ASP A 152 -7.47 -60.43 15.74
N GLU A 153 -8.63 -59.80 15.89
CA GLU A 153 -9.84 -60.45 16.40
C GLU A 153 -10.37 -61.52 15.43
N ALA A 154 -10.40 -61.24 14.13
CA ALA A 154 -10.81 -62.19 13.11
C ALA A 154 -9.86 -63.43 13.07
N ASP A 155 -8.56 -63.23 13.17
CA ASP A 155 -7.58 -64.32 13.21
C ASP A 155 -7.74 -65.19 14.48
N ARG A 156 -8.08 -64.58 15.63
CA ARG A 156 -8.42 -65.33 16.86
C ARG A 156 -9.67 -66.19 16.69
N LEU A 157 -10.75 -65.61 16.16
CA LEU A 157 -12.02 -66.34 15.94
C LEU A 157 -11.83 -67.49 14.94
N ARG A 158 -11.05 -67.29 13.88
CA ARG A 158 -10.72 -68.33 12.91
C ARG A 158 -9.97 -69.50 13.57
N ASN A 159 -8.94 -69.24 14.36
CA ASN A 159 -8.15 -70.29 15.00
C ASN A 159 -8.91 -71.07 16.09
N THR A 160 -9.99 -70.51 16.64
CA THR A 160 -10.85 -71.16 17.64
C THR A 160 -11.87 -72.11 17.00
N GLN A 161 -12.18 -71.93 15.71
CA GLN A 161 -13.10 -72.79 14.94
C GLN A 161 -12.43 -74.07 14.40
N PHE A 162 -11.08 -74.14 14.40
CA PHE A 162 -10.31 -75.29 13.88
C PHE A 162 -9.78 -76.23 14.98
N THR A 163 -10.16 -76.03 16.24
CA THR A 163 -9.68 -76.80 17.41
C THR A 163 -10.76 -77.63 18.11
N ASN A 164 -11.95 -77.76 17.53
CA ASN A 164 -13.00 -78.71 17.97
C ASN A 164 -13.20 -79.81 16.94
#